data_AF-A0A921FMS2-F1
#
_entry.id   AF-A0A921FMS2-F1
#
_cell.length_a   1.000
_cell.length_b   1.000
_cell.length_c   1.000
_cell.angle_alpha   90.00
_cell.angle_beta   90.00
_cell.angle_gamma   90.00
#
_symmetry.space_group_name_H-M   'P 1'
#
loop_
_entity.id
_entity.type
_entity.pdbx_description
1 polymer ?
#
loop_
_entity_poly.entity_id
_entity_poly.type
_entity_poly.pdbx_seq_one_letter_code
_entity_poly.pdbx_strand_id
1 'polypeptide(L)'
;MTLRHIVSWKLNGETFAARNGQAAKIAQELEALRDRIPEIRELNVYRNELHDGVNFDLTLIADFDDADGLAAYAVHPEHLPVVDMIKGMVTDRVAVDFTV
;
A
#
# COMPACT_ATOMS: atom_id res chain seq x y z
N MET A 1 -7.80 20.22 4.99
CA MET A 1 -8.11 18.89 5.51
C MET A 1 -7.85 17.93 4.37
N THR A 2 -6.99 16.95 4.57
CA THR A 2 -6.75 15.88 3.61
C THR A 2 -7.22 14.57 4.22
N LEU A 3 -7.63 13.62 3.39
CA LEU A 3 -7.95 12.27 3.83
C LEU A 3 -6.67 11.42 3.76
N ARG A 4 -6.26 10.86 4.89
CA ARG A 4 -5.15 9.92 4.97
C ARG A 4 -5.66 8.49 4.95
N HIS A 5 -5.20 7.72 3.97
CA HIS A 5 -5.40 6.29 3.82
C HIS A 5 -4.15 5.54 4.28
N ILE A 6 -4.27 4.71 5.31
CA ILE A 6 -3.20 3.82 5.75
C ILE A 6 -3.66 2.39 5.58
N VAL A 7 -2.86 1.59 4.89
CA VAL A 7 -3.11 0.15 4.72
C VAL A 7 -1.83 -0.63 4.96
N SER A 8 -1.94 -1.73 5.69
CA SER A 8 -0.84 -2.63 5.97
C SER A 8 -1.18 -4.02 5.46
N TRP A 9 -0.18 -4.76 4.99
CA TRP A 9 -0.35 -6.17 4.58
C TRP A 9 0.59 -7.15 5.29
N LYS A 10 0.10 -8.35 5.55
CA LYS A 10 0.95 -9.53 5.78
C LYS A 10 1.13 -10.27 4.47
N LEU A 11 2.34 -10.76 4.22
CA LEU A 11 2.75 -11.39 2.97
C LEU A 11 2.91 -12.91 3.12
N ASN A 12 2.79 -13.62 2.00
CA ASN A 12 2.76 -15.09 1.96
C ASN A 12 4.14 -15.75 1.83
N GLY A 13 5.23 -14.98 1.80
CA GLY A 13 6.58 -15.52 1.84
C GLY A 13 6.87 -16.29 3.13
N GLU A 14 7.51 -17.45 3.03
CA GLU A 14 7.77 -18.33 4.18
C GLU A 14 8.85 -17.78 5.12
N THR A 15 9.78 -16.98 4.61
CA THR A 15 10.88 -16.38 5.39
C THR A 15 10.77 -14.86 5.42
N PHE A 16 11.39 -14.22 6.41
CA PHE A 16 11.51 -12.76 6.46
C PHE A 16 12.11 -12.20 5.17
N ALA A 17 13.18 -12.84 4.65
CA ALA A 17 13.83 -12.41 3.41
C ALA A 17 12.88 -12.49 2.20
N ALA A 18 12.07 -13.55 2.09
CA ALA A 18 11.08 -13.69 1.03
C ALA A 18 9.99 -12.60 1.13
N ARG A 19 9.43 -12.38 2.33
CA ARG A 19 8.43 -11.32 2.55
C ARG A 19 9.00 -9.93 2.32
N ASN A 20 10.21 -9.65 2.78
CA ASN A 20 10.87 -8.36 2.54
C ASN A 20 11.17 -8.11 1.05
N GLY A 21 11.49 -9.16 0.29
CA GLY A 21 11.63 -9.09 -1.17
C GLY A 21 10.32 -8.78 -1.88
N GLN A 22 9.23 -9.46 -1.49
CA GLN A 22 7.87 -9.15 -1.97
C GLN A 22 7.47 -7.72 -1.60
N ALA A 23 7.73 -7.29 -0.36
CA ALA A 23 7.42 -5.96 0.13
C ALA A 23 8.17 -4.86 -0.65
N ALA A 24 9.45 -5.10 -0.99
CA ALA A 24 10.22 -4.20 -1.84
C ALA A 24 9.61 -4.04 -3.24
N LYS A 25 9.16 -5.15 -3.84
CA LYS A 25 8.47 -5.12 -5.14
C LYS A 25 7.15 -4.35 -5.05
N ILE A 26 6.34 -4.61 -4.02
CA ILE A 26 5.06 -3.90 -3.83
C ILE A 26 5.30 -2.40 -3.63
N ALA A 27 6.30 -2.01 -2.83
CA ALA A 27 6.68 -0.62 -2.64
C ALA A 27 7.02 0.07 -3.97
N GLN A 28 7.87 -0.56 -4.79
CA GLN A 28 8.24 -0.02 -6.09
C GLN A 28 7.03 0.21 -7.02
N GLU A 29 6.12 -0.75 -7.11
CA GLU A 29 4.94 -0.66 -7.98
C GLU A 29 3.94 0.41 -7.50
N LEU A 30 3.69 0.49 -6.18
CA LEU A 30 2.79 1.49 -5.60
C LEU A 30 3.37 2.91 -5.69
N GLU A 31 4.67 3.07 -5.39
CA GLU A 31 5.32 4.39 -5.43
C GLU A 31 5.42 4.96 -6.85
N ALA A 32 5.44 4.11 -7.87
CA ALA A 32 5.38 4.52 -9.27
C ALA A 32 4.02 5.10 -9.70
N LEU A 33 2.95 4.88 -8.91
CA LEU A 33 1.63 5.43 -9.19
C LEU A 33 1.53 6.93 -8.94
N ARG A 34 2.42 7.49 -8.11
CA ARG A 34 2.46 8.94 -7.80
C ARG A 34 2.47 9.80 -9.05
N ASP A 35 3.24 9.40 -10.05
CA ASP A 35 3.39 10.16 -11.29
C ASP A 35 2.28 9.86 -12.32
N ARG A 36 1.36 8.93 -12.01
CA ARG A 36 0.36 8.41 -12.95
C ARG A 36 -1.08 8.64 -12.53
N ILE A 37 -1.33 8.89 -11.24
CA ILE A 37 -2.67 9.06 -10.69
C ILE A 37 -2.76 10.46 -10.05
N PRO A 38 -3.49 11.40 -10.66
CA PRO A 38 -3.50 12.80 -10.23
C PRO A 38 -4.17 13.03 -8.87
N GLU A 39 -5.02 12.11 -8.39
CA GLU A 39 -5.68 12.21 -7.09
C GLU A 39 -4.74 11.94 -5.90
N ILE A 40 -3.57 11.34 -6.15
CA ILE A 40 -2.56 11.09 -5.10
C ILE A 40 -1.87 12.41 -4.76
N ARG A 41 -2.01 12.89 -3.52
CA ARG A 41 -1.22 14.04 -3.01
C ARG A 41 0.15 13.59 -2.52
N GLU A 42 0.18 12.51 -1.77
CA GLU A 42 1.38 11.87 -1.24
C GLU A 42 1.13 10.37 -1.16
N LEU A 43 2.16 9.57 -1.44
CA LEU A 43 2.11 8.11 -1.30
C LEU A 43 3.52 7.60 -1.00
N ASN A 44 3.66 6.90 0.11
CA ASN A 44 4.90 6.25 0.51
C ASN A 44 4.61 4.86 1.03
N VAL A 45 5.55 3.94 0.76
CA VAL A 45 5.46 2.56 1.25
C VAL A 45 6.67 2.25 2.11
N TYR A 46 6.40 1.76 3.31
CA TYR A 46 7.40 1.43 4.31
C TYR A 46 7.38 -0.06 4.59
N ARG A 47 8.56 -0.68 4.58
CA ARG A 47 8.75 -2.09 4.91
C ARG A 47 9.01 -2.23 6.39
N ASN A 48 8.55 -3.33 6.97
CA ASN A 48 8.84 -3.63 8.36
C ASN A 48 10.30 -4.08 8.54
N GLU A 49 10.95 -3.54 9.57
CA GLU A 49 12.36 -3.82 9.88
C GLU A 49 12.53 -4.63 11.18
N LEU A 50 11.50 -4.69 12.04
CA LEU A 50 11.58 -5.24 13.38
C LEU A 50 10.39 -6.17 13.70
N HIS A 51 10.55 -7.03 14.72
CA HIS A 51 9.48 -7.91 15.22
C HIS A 51 8.85 -8.79 14.13
N ASP A 52 9.69 -9.50 13.36
CA ASP A 52 9.25 -10.43 12.32
C ASP A 52 8.17 -11.41 12.81
N GLY A 53 7.15 -11.63 11.98
CA GLY A 53 5.99 -12.49 12.27
C GLY A 53 4.92 -11.85 13.17
N VAL A 54 5.27 -10.84 13.98
CA VAL A 54 4.32 -10.10 14.82
C VAL A 54 3.73 -8.94 14.03
N ASN A 55 4.58 -8.04 13.56
CA ASN A 55 4.19 -6.89 12.76
C ASN A 55 3.67 -7.29 11.37
N PHE A 56 2.97 -6.37 10.71
CA PHE A 56 2.68 -6.47 9.29
C PHE A 56 3.98 -6.21 8.49
N ASP A 57 4.11 -6.81 7.31
CA ASP A 57 5.37 -6.82 6.56
C ASP A 57 5.64 -5.49 5.82
N LEU A 58 4.58 -4.76 5.49
CA LEU A 58 4.65 -3.42 4.89
C LEU A 58 3.38 -2.60 5.17
N THR A 59 3.53 -1.29 5.04
CA THR A 59 2.48 -0.26 5.16
C THR A 59 2.58 0.73 4.01
N LEU A 60 1.45 1.04 3.38
CA LEU A 60 1.26 2.23 2.55
C LEU A 60 0.63 3.34 3.39
N ILE A 61 1.14 4.56 3.23
CA ILE A 61 0.53 5.79 3.72
C ILE A 61 0.30 6.66 2.49
N ALA A 62 -0.94 7.02 2.22
CA ALA A 62 -1.28 7.92 1.12
C ALA A 62 -2.28 8.99 1.56
N ASP A 63 -2.12 10.18 1.00
CA ASP A 63 -2.99 11.33 1.24
C ASP A 63 -3.74 11.71 -0.03
N PHE A 64 -5.02 12.02 0.15
CA PHE A 64 -5.97 12.44 -0.88
C PHE A 64 -6.66 13.73 -0.44
N ASP A 65 -7.26 14.45 -1.38
CA ASP A 65 -8.05 15.66 -1.09
C ASP A 65 -9.22 15.33 -0.16
N ASP A 66 -9.91 14.23 -0.45
CA ASP A 66 -11.11 13.76 0.24
C ASP A 66 -11.39 12.28 -0.06
N ALA A 67 -12.57 11.80 0.35
CA ALA A 67 -13.03 10.44 0.10
C ALA A 67 -13.28 10.14 -1.39
N ASP A 68 -13.64 11.15 -2.19
CA ASP A 68 -13.88 10.97 -3.63
C ASP A 68 -12.54 10.80 -4.36
N GLY A 69 -11.49 11.52 -3.95
CA GLY A 69 -10.13 11.30 -4.42
C GLY A 69 -9.61 9.90 -4.13
N LEU A 70 -9.84 9.39 -2.90
CA LEU A 70 -9.50 8.00 -2.55
C LEU A 70 -10.31 6.98 -3.38
N ALA A 71 -11.60 7.23 -3.59
CA ALA A 71 -12.45 6.35 -4.39
C ALA A 71 -12.01 6.29 -5.86
N ALA A 72 -11.63 7.44 -6.45
CA ALA A 72 -11.08 7.53 -7.79
C ALA A 72 -9.76 6.77 -7.93
N TYR A 73 -8.83 6.94 -6.98
CA TYR A 73 -7.59 6.16 -6.92
C TYR A 73 -7.86 4.65 -6.84
N ALA A 74 -8.79 4.23 -5.98
CA ALA A 74 -9.06 2.82 -5.72
C ALA A 74 -9.47 2.05 -6.98
N VAL A 75 -10.17 2.70 -7.91
CA VAL A 75 -10.63 2.11 -9.18
C VAL A 75 -9.79 2.51 -10.39
N HIS A 76 -8.72 3.28 -10.20
CA HIS A 76 -7.94 3.82 -11.31
C HIS A 76 -7.29 2.69 -12.15
N PRO A 77 -7.31 2.77 -13.50
CA PRO A 77 -6.76 1.73 -14.37
C PRO A 77 -5.28 1.39 -14.13
N GLU A 78 -4.47 2.35 -13.67
CA GLU A 78 -3.07 2.11 -13.29
C GLU A 78 -2.93 1.42 -11.93
N HIS A 79 -3.89 1.61 -11.01
CA HIS A 79 -3.87 1.00 -9.68
C HIS A 79 -4.35 -0.46 -9.71
N LEU A 80 -5.36 -0.77 -10.53
CA LEU A 80 -5.96 -2.12 -10.58
C LEU A 80 -4.95 -3.25 -10.87
N PRO A 81 -3.99 -3.13 -11.81
CA PRO A 81 -2.96 -4.15 -12.02
C PRO A 81 -2.06 -4.38 -10.79
N VAL A 82 -1.74 -3.30 -10.08
CA VAL A 82 -0.93 -3.36 -8.85
C VAL A 82 -1.70 -4.07 -7.74
N VAL A 83 -3.00 -3.78 -7.58
CA VAL A 83 -3.89 -4.48 -6.65
C VAL A 83 -3.93 -5.98 -6.94
N ASP A 84 -4.07 -6.36 -8.20
CA ASP A 84 -4.18 -7.77 -8.58
C ASP A 84 -2.88 -8.53 -8.30
N MET A 85 -1.73 -7.90 -8.57
CA MET A 85 -0.42 -8.43 -8.17
C MET A 85 -0.32 -8.60 -6.64
N ILE A 86 -0.71 -7.59 -5.86
CA ILE A 86 -0.64 -7.63 -4.39
C ILE A 86 -1.53 -8.76 -3.84
N LYS A 87 -2.74 -8.97 -4.38
CA LYS A 87 -3.64 -10.05 -3.95
C LYS A 87 -2.98 -11.44 -4.01
N GLY A 88 -2.10 -11.68 -4.98
CA GLY A 88 -1.34 -12.93 -5.08
C GLY A 88 -0.22 -13.09 -4.04
N MET A 89 0.11 -12.04 -3.27
CA MET A 89 1.22 -12.01 -2.32
C MET A 89 0.77 -11.87 -0.86
N VAL A 90 -0.51 -11.57 -0.60
CA VAL A 90 -0.99 -11.21 0.74
C VAL A 90 -1.73 -12.34 1.44
N THR A 91 -1.60 -12.41 2.75
CA THR A 91 -2.36 -13.30 3.65
C THR A 91 -3.32 -12.54 4.55
N ASP A 92 -3.01 -11.28 4.86
CA ASP A 92 -3.85 -10.41 5.69
C ASP A 92 -3.73 -8.95 5.24
N ARG A 93 -4.77 -8.15 5.50
CA ARG A 93 -4.86 -6.74 5.15
C ARG A 93 -5.67 -5.99 6.20
N VAL A 94 -5.11 -4.91 6.71
CA VAL A 94 -5.82 -3.95 7.58
C VAL A 94 -5.70 -2.55 7.01
N ALA A 95 -6.74 -1.72 7.17
CA ALA A 95 -6.74 -0.34 6.71
C ALA A 95 -7.45 0.58 7.69
N VAL A 96 -7.02 1.83 7.76
CA VAL A 96 -7.61 2.91 8.56
C VAL A 96 -7.56 4.19 7.74
N ASP A 97 -8.71 4.89 7.69
CA ASP A 97 -8.88 6.13 6.95
C ASP A 97 -9.32 7.26 7.90
N PHE A 98 -8.66 8.41 7.85
CA PHE A 98 -8.99 9.55 8.72
C PHE A 98 -8.56 10.89 8.13
N THR A 99 -9.24 11.97 8.51
CA THR A 99 -8.88 13.34 8.10
C THR A 99 -7.73 13.88 8.95
N VAL A 100 -6.77 14.57 8.32
CA VAL A 100 -5.68 15.33 8.97
C VAL A 100 -5.81 16.84 8.78
#